data_AF-A0A517XQD3-F1
#
_entry.id   AF-A0A517XQD3-F1
#
_cell.length_a   1.000
_cell.length_b   1.000
_cell.length_c   1.000
_cell.angle_alpha   90.00
_cell.angle_beta   90.00
_cell.angle_gamma   90.00
#
_symmetry.space_group_name_H-M   'P 1'
#
loop_
_entity.id
_entity.type
_entity.pdbx_description
1 polymer ?
#
loop_
_entity_poly.entity_id
_entity_poly.type
_entity_poly.pdbx_seq_one_letter_code
_entity_poly.pdbx_strand_id
1 'polypeptide(L)'
;MRTALAVLLVAAAPAAAAPDLSPRDRGDLAVRARDILKRHCAACHGDKPRRGDVSVLDHPKLTAPAYPVPLVNPADPPKSLLLDLLRDGSMPPGGRPRPTNEEIKTLTAWVTAGAPGYPHTFDDRYAADTAFADWRTKDDADKPALRYLSLAHLVRDGAAPPDLRAAEEKLRAALQRASGKDVPLVPADPAATVFRLDLRNAGWDKGKLFDRVEAGGPRNNAHALTAFDVILLEYPVADATWTGDLGKNLTRLTGVRKVPVIRGDWLAAALAPTAPLTTDVRKLVELLTPGDPPCGPRPGRFFGGPAAGPPESWYGADADDPAFKAEVVVGEGFQTRRAEVRAREPFKLRVTATRPLRLLALHVQSDGYTKVQVLERTAITAGATLLGPRMSTPFSVTPSGDEDSNTDYFVLFASDVDVPAPTVLRSRHNPLCEDRWRQPISRFLFEPADAKADPPRLIRRVVPVTVQK
;
A
#
# COMPACT_ATOMS: atom_id res chain seq x y z
N MET A 1 -42.87 30.60 -63.88
CA MET A 1 -41.41 30.59 -63.68
C MET A 1 -41.14 30.16 -62.24
N ARG A 2 -40.48 29.01 -62.03
CA ARG A 2 -40.22 28.43 -60.70
C ARG A 2 -38.94 29.06 -60.12
N THR A 3 -39.05 29.69 -58.96
CA THR A 3 -37.92 30.22 -58.19
C THR A 3 -37.20 29.06 -57.49
N ALA A 4 -35.91 28.89 -57.78
CA ALA A 4 -35.05 27.89 -57.16
C ALA A 4 -34.43 28.47 -55.88
N LEU A 5 -34.66 27.81 -54.75
CA LEU A 5 -34.07 28.11 -53.46
C LEU A 5 -32.70 27.43 -53.37
N ALA A 6 -31.62 28.19 -53.35
CA ALA A 6 -30.27 27.67 -53.16
C ALA A 6 -30.03 27.40 -51.67
N VAL A 7 -29.89 26.12 -51.29
CA VAL A 7 -29.48 25.69 -49.96
C VAL A 7 -27.96 25.76 -49.89
N LEU A 8 -27.42 26.67 -49.09
CA LEU A 8 -26.00 26.72 -48.76
C LEU A 8 -25.69 25.60 -47.76
N LEU A 9 -24.98 24.55 -48.21
CA LEU A 9 -24.36 23.58 -47.30
C LEU A 9 -23.14 24.24 -46.64
N VAL A 10 -23.23 24.50 -45.34
CA VAL A 10 -22.06 24.83 -44.51
C VAL A 10 -21.30 23.54 -44.25
N ALA A 11 -20.11 23.42 -44.84
CA ALA A 11 -19.19 22.31 -44.55
C ALA A 11 -18.67 22.46 -43.11
N ALA A 12 -19.06 21.55 -42.22
CA ALA A 12 -18.47 21.44 -40.90
C ALA A 12 -17.01 20.95 -41.04
N ALA A 13 -16.06 21.75 -40.59
CA ALA A 13 -14.66 21.32 -40.54
C ALA A 13 -14.52 20.10 -39.60
N PRO A 14 -13.74 19.07 -39.97
CA PRO A 14 -13.54 17.92 -39.11
C PRO A 14 -12.86 18.38 -37.81
N ALA A 15 -13.48 18.11 -36.67
CA ALA A 15 -12.84 18.25 -35.37
C ALA A 15 -11.54 17.44 -35.41
N ALA A 16 -10.41 18.09 -35.11
CA ALA A 16 -9.12 17.39 -35.05
C ALA A 16 -9.25 16.28 -33.99
N ALA A 17 -9.23 15.03 -34.43
CA ALA A 17 -9.29 13.90 -33.52
C ALA A 17 -8.08 13.98 -32.58
N ALA A 18 -8.33 13.94 -31.27
CA ALA A 18 -7.27 13.93 -30.28
C ALA A 18 -6.30 12.77 -30.57
N PRO A 19 -4.99 12.96 -30.37
CA PRO A 19 -4.01 11.91 -30.62
C PRO A 19 -4.34 10.65 -29.81
N ASP A 20 -4.11 9.49 -30.42
CA ASP A 20 -4.25 8.18 -29.78
C ASP A 20 -3.07 7.98 -28.83
N LEU A 21 -3.24 8.47 -27.61
CA LEU A 21 -2.26 8.43 -26.53
C LEU A 21 -2.68 7.39 -25.52
N SER A 22 -1.71 6.64 -24.99
CA SER A 22 -1.97 5.74 -23.88
C SER A 22 -2.48 6.52 -22.65
N PRO A 23 -3.20 5.88 -21.72
CA PRO A 23 -3.60 6.54 -20.47
C PRO A 23 -2.42 7.13 -19.69
N ARG A 24 -1.25 6.48 -19.71
CA ARG A 24 -0.03 6.98 -19.07
C ARG A 24 0.49 8.25 -19.76
N ASP A 25 0.53 8.28 -21.09
CA ASP A 25 0.96 9.49 -21.84
C ASP A 25 0.04 10.68 -21.56
N ARG A 26 -1.28 10.46 -21.55
CA ARG A 26 -2.28 11.48 -21.18
C ARG A 26 -2.09 11.94 -19.74
N GLY A 27 -1.87 11.01 -18.81
CA GLY A 27 -1.64 11.31 -17.42
C GLY A 27 -0.36 12.11 -17.17
N ASP A 28 0.72 11.81 -17.89
CA ASP A 28 1.97 12.55 -17.82
C ASP A 28 1.79 13.99 -18.29
N LEU A 29 1.00 14.22 -19.35
CA LEU A 29 0.62 15.56 -19.77
C LEU A 29 -0.19 16.29 -18.70
N ALA A 30 -1.17 15.62 -18.07
CA ALA A 30 -1.98 16.21 -17.00
C ALA A 30 -1.13 16.63 -15.79
N VAL A 31 -0.22 15.76 -15.33
CA VAL A 31 0.67 16.03 -14.19
C VAL A 31 1.62 17.20 -14.49
N ARG A 32 2.26 17.19 -15.67
CA ARG A 32 3.17 18.29 -16.07
C ARG A 32 2.41 19.60 -16.28
N ALA A 33 1.23 19.58 -16.89
CA ALA A 33 0.42 20.77 -17.07
C ALA A 33 0.01 21.38 -15.72
N ARG A 34 -0.45 20.56 -14.77
CA ARG A 34 -0.77 21.02 -13.41
C ARG A 34 0.44 21.65 -12.74
N ASP A 35 1.62 21.04 -12.84
CA ASP A 35 2.86 21.58 -12.26
C ASP A 35 3.20 22.97 -12.84
N ILE A 36 3.18 23.12 -14.17
CA ILE A 36 3.44 24.40 -14.85
C ILE A 36 2.41 25.45 -14.41
N LEU A 37 1.12 25.12 -14.44
CA LEU A 37 0.04 26.03 -14.04
C LEU A 37 0.16 26.42 -12.56
N LYS A 38 0.57 25.49 -11.70
CA LYS A 38 0.80 25.78 -10.28
C LYS A 38 1.98 26.74 -10.08
N ARG A 39 3.10 26.52 -10.76
CA ARG A 39 4.30 27.36 -10.63
C ARG A 39 4.13 28.77 -11.19
N HIS A 40 3.49 28.91 -12.35
CA HIS A 40 3.43 30.19 -13.05
C HIS A 40 2.11 30.96 -12.85
N CYS A 41 1.00 30.26 -12.58
CA CYS A 41 -0.33 30.86 -12.63
C CYS A 41 -1.03 30.89 -11.25
N ALA A 42 -0.78 29.91 -10.38
CA ALA A 42 -1.54 29.78 -9.11
C ALA A 42 -1.31 30.93 -8.11
N ALA A 43 -0.23 31.71 -8.25
CA ALA A 43 -0.02 32.91 -7.43
C ALA A 43 -1.13 33.97 -7.61
N CYS A 44 -1.80 34.00 -8.77
CA CYS A 44 -2.95 34.88 -9.04
C CYS A 44 -4.25 34.10 -9.31
N HIS A 45 -4.15 32.85 -9.76
CA HIS A 45 -5.28 32.00 -10.16
C HIS A 45 -5.36 30.70 -9.34
N GLY A 46 -4.84 30.70 -8.10
CA GLY A 46 -4.93 29.59 -7.16
C GLY A 46 -6.08 29.79 -6.16
N ASP A 47 -5.89 29.32 -4.93
CA ASP A 47 -6.92 29.41 -3.89
C ASP A 47 -7.15 30.84 -3.41
N LYS A 48 -6.12 31.53 -2.86
CA LYS A 48 -6.20 32.94 -2.43
C LYS A 48 -4.82 33.63 -2.37
N PRO A 49 -4.72 34.95 -2.63
CA PRO A 49 -5.76 35.81 -3.20
C PRO A 49 -5.91 35.55 -4.71
N ARG A 50 -7.16 35.38 -5.16
CA ARG A 50 -7.49 35.10 -6.56
C ARG A 50 -7.83 36.40 -7.29
N ARG A 51 -7.22 36.62 -8.46
CA ARG A 51 -7.61 37.69 -9.39
C ARG A 51 -8.67 37.16 -10.35
N GLY A 52 -9.89 37.69 -10.22
CA GLY A 52 -11.06 37.23 -10.98
C GLY A 52 -11.56 35.85 -10.56
N ASP A 53 -12.43 35.25 -11.39
CA ASP A 53 -13.09 33.96 -11.10
C ASP A 53 -12.36 32.74 -11.70
N VAL A 54 -11.10 32.90 -12.10
CA VAL A 54 -10.29 31.82 -12.72
C VAL A 54 -9.47 31.08 -11.66
N SER A 55 -9.65 29.76 -11.60
CA SER A 55 -8.84 28.86 -10.78
C SER A 55 -8.16 27.80 -11.65
N VAL A 56 -6.83 27.88 -11.82
CA VAL A 56 -6.08 26.93 -12.67
C VAL A 56 -5.89 25.56 -12.01
N LEU A 57 -6.10 25.47 -10.70
CA LEU A 57 -6.04 24.21 -9.95
C LEU A 57 -7.41 23.52 -9.85
N ASP A 58 -8.48 24.17 -10.30
CA ASP A 58 -9.82 23.60 -10.42
C ASP A 58 -10.05 23.19 -11.89
N HIS A 59 -9.54 22.02 -12.25
CA HIS A 59 -9.58 21.52 -13.62
C HIS A 59 -11.00 21.53 -14.25
N PRO A 60 -12.06 21.03 -13.58
CA PRO A 60 -13.41 21.07 -14.12
C PRO A 60 -13.87 22.49 -14.49
N LYS A 61 -13.55 23.51 -13.69
CA LYS A 61 -13.86 24.90 -14.02
C LYS A 61 -12.97 25.45 -15.14
N LEU A 62 -11.70 25.06 -15.17
CA LEU A 62 -10.75 25.50 -16.20
C LEU A 62 -11.17 25.04 -17.60
N THR A 63 -11.75 23.85 -17.73
CA THR A 63 -12.20 23.28 -19.01
C THR A 63 -13.69 23.48 -19.29
N ALA A 64 -14.43 24.15 -18.39
CA ALA A 64 -15.85 24.39 -18.59
C ALA A 64 -16.09 25.43 -19.72
N PRO A 65 -17.13 25.26 -20.55
CA PRO A 65 -17.53 26.24 -21.55
C PRO A 65 -18.30 27.42 -20.93
N ALA A 66 -17.88 27.88 -19.74
CA ALA A 66 -18.60 28.86 -18.92
C ALA A 66 -18.38 30.32 -19.37
N TYR A 67 -17.42 30.55 -20.27
CA TYR A 67 -17.07 31.88 -20.78
C TYR A 67 -17.33 31.95 -22.28
N PRO A 68 -17.63 33.15 -22.85
CA PRO A 68 -17.79 33.32 -24.30
C PRO A 68 -16.59 32.84 -25.11
N VAL A 69 -15.39 32.97 -24.53
CA VAL A 69 -14.15 32.32 -25.01
C VAL A 69 -13.70 31.33 -23.94
N PRO A 70 -13.68 30.02 -24.21
CA PRO A 70 -13.24 29.04 -23.22
C PRO A 70 -11.79 29.25 -22.81
N LEU A 71 -11.52 29.12 -21.50
CA LEU A 71 -10.15 29.23 -20.96
C LEU A 71 -9.26 28.12 -21.52
N VAL A 72 -9.75 26.88 -21.42
CA VAL A 72 -9.19 25.71 -22.09
C VAL A 72 -10.31 25.06 -22.88
N ASN A 73 -10.10 24.87 -24.18
CA ASN A 73 -11.04 24.21 -25.09
C ASN A 73 -10.48 22.85 -25.52
N PRO A 74 -10.90 21.74 -24.87
CA PRO A 74 -10.44 20.40 -25.24
C PRO A 74 -10.88 19.95 -26.63
N ALA A 75 -11.99 20.49 -27.15
CA ALA A 75 -12.57 20.10 -28.43
C ALA A 75 -11.95 20.86 -29.63
N ASP A 76 -11.43 22.06 -29.38
CA ASP A 76 -10.77 22.90 -30.39
C ASP A 76 -9.57 23.62 -29.72
N PRO A 77 -8.42 22.92 -29.56
CA PRO A 77 -7.26 23.43 -28.84
C PRO A 77 -6.81 24.84 -29.28
N PRO A 78 -6.76 25.17 -30.59
CA PRO A 78 -6.45 26.52 -31.05
C PRO A 78 -7.35 27.64 -30.51
N LYS A 79 -8.59 27.34 -30.06
CA LYS A 79 -9.53 28.31 -29.48
C LYS A 79 -9.46 28.38 -27.95
N SER A 80 -8.34 27.98 -27.37
CA SER A 80 -8.12 28.07 -25.92
C SER A 80 -7.47 29.39 -25.54
N LEU A 81 -8.19 30.25 -24.79
CA LEU A 81 -7.67 31.54 -24.36
C LEU A 81 -6.35 31.43 -23.59
N LEU A 82 -6.15 30.35 -22.82
CA LEU A 82 -4.89 30.06 -22.13
C LEU A 82 -3.70 30.08 -23.09
N LEU A 83 -3.82 29.45 -24.27
CA LEU A 83 -2.72 29.35 -25.23
C LEU A 83 -2.44 30.70 -25.90
N ASP A 84 -3.47 31.50 -26.16
CA ASP A 84 -3.33 32.84 -26.75
C ASP A 84 -2.61 33.80 -25.78
N LEU A 85 -3.00 33.79 -24.49
CA LEU A 85 -2.37 34.61 -23.45
C LEU A 85 -0.90 34.23 -23.16
N LEU A 86 -0.53 32.97 -23.44
CA LEU A 86 0.86 32.52 -23.34
C LEU A 86 1.68 32.94 -24.57
N ARG A 87 1.07 32.91 -25.77
CA ARG A 87 1.71 33.31 -27.03
C ARG A 87 1.94 34.81 -27.11
N ASP A 88 0.99 35.62 -26.66
CA ASP A 88 1.12 37.08 -26.64
C ASP A 88 1.97 37.60 -25.46
N GLY A 89 2.26 36.72 -24.48
CA GLY A 89 3.09 37.03 -23.32
C GLY A 89 2.39 37.91 -22.26
N SER A 90 1.08 38.10 -22.35
CA SER A 90 0.29 38.86 -21.38
C SER A 90 0.23 38.18 -20.00
N MET A 91 0.38 36.85 -19.97
CA MET A 91 0.44 36.05 -18.74
C MET A 91 1.75 35.26 -18.61
N PRO A 92 2.35 35.18 -17.41
CA PRO A 92 2.00 35.93 -16.19
C PRO A 92 2.34 37.44 -16.26
N PRO A 93 1.62 38.32 -15.53
CA PRO A 93 1.77 39.76 -15.66
C PRO A 93 2.94 40.33 -14.84
N GLY A 94 3.38 41.54 -15.20
CA GLY A 94 4.28 42.35 -14.36
C GLY A 94 5.71 41.83 -14.28
N GLY A 95 6.26 41.30 -15.39
CA GLY A 95 7.64 40.83 -15.46
C GLY A 95 7.94 39.57 -14.65
N ARG A 96 6.89 38.86 -14.17
CA ARG A 96 7.03 37.58 -13.48
C ARG A 96 7.66 36.52 -14.41
N PRO A 97 8.33 35.50 -13.84
CA PRO A 97 8.90 34.40 -14.64
C PRO A 97 7.83 33.74 -15.52
N ARG A 98 8.01 33.84 -16.84
CA ARG A 98 7.13 33.20 -17.82
C ARG A 98 7.48 31.72 -17.95
N PRO A 99 6.51 30.87 -18.30
CA PRO A 99 6.81 29.52 -18.77
C PRO A 99 7.80 29.58 -19.94
N THR A 100 8.75 28.65 -19.95
CA THR A 100 9.68 28.43 -21.06
C THR A 100 8.94 27.94 -22.30
N ASN A 101 9.60 28.00 -23.46
CA ASN A 101 9.04 27.48 -24.72
C ASN A 101 8.66 25.98 -24.61
N GLU A 102 9.45 25.18 -23.88
CA GLU A 102 9.15 23.76 -23.66
C GLU A 102 7.94 23.54 -22.74
N GLU A 103 7.74 24.41 -21.75
CA GLU A 103 6.54 24.38 -20.91
C GLU A 103 5.29 24.82 -21.68
N ILE A 104 5.40 25.82 -22.56
CA ILE A 104 4.30 26.23 -23.45
C ILE A 104 3.95 25.09 -24.43
N LYS A 105 4.96 24.40 -24.98
CA LYS A 105 4.74 23.19 -25.80
C LYS A 105 4.04 22.09 -24.99
N THR A 106 4.43 21.89 -23.74
CA THR A 106 3.80 20.90 -22.85
C THR A 106 2.34 21.23 -22.59
N LEU A 107 2.01 22.50 -22.30
CA LEU A 107 0.63 22.95 -22.14
C LEU A 107 -0.17 22.81 -23.44
N THR A 108 0.43 23.14 -24.59
CA THR A 108 -0.19 22.96 -25.89
C THR A 108 -0.50 21.49 -26.16
N ALA A 109 0.45 20.58 -25.89
CA ALA A 109 0.26 19.15 -26.04
C ALA A 109 -0.83 18.61 -25.09
N TRP A 110 -0.88 19.11 -23.86
CA TRP A 110 -1.94 18.77 -22.90
C TRP A 110 -3.33 19.18 -23.41
N VAL A 111 -3.51 20.41 -23.89
CA VAL A 111 -4.80 20.85 -24.47
C VAL A 111 -5.15 20.02 -25.71
N THR A 112 -4.19 19.78 -26.60
CA THR A 112 -4.38 18.95 -27.81
C THR A 112 -4.75 17.50 -27.48
N ALA A 113 -4.28 16.97 -26.35
CA ALA A 113 -4.65 15.64 -25.86
C ALA A 113 -6.05 15.60 -25.21
N GLY A 114 -6.86 16.64 -25.36
CA GLY A 114 -8.18 16.76 -24.74
C GLY A 114 -8.14 17.21 -23.29
N ALA A 115 -7.05 17.89 -22.89
CA ALA A 115 -6.84 18.44 -21.55
C ALA A 115 -7.18 17.43 -20.42
N PRO A 116 -6.52 16.25 -20.37
CA PRO A 116 -6.81 15.23 -19.36
C PRO A 116 -6.76 15.81 -17.94
N GLY A 117 -7.72 15.39 -17.13
CA GLY A 117 -7.98 15.92 -15.79
C GLY A 117 -6.87 15.69 -14.79
N TYR A 118 -6.73 16.64 -13.86
CA TYR A 118 -5.84 16.55 -12.70
C TYR A 118 -6.56 17.09 -11.46
N PRO A 119 -6.22 16.60 -10.25
CA PRO A 119 -6.80 17.08 -9.01
C PRO A 119 -6.13 18.35 -8.48
N HIS A 120 -6.77 18.96 -7.48
CA HIS A 120 -6.17 20.04 -6.72
C HIS A 120 -4.90 19.59 -5.98
N THR A 121 -4.89 18.40 -5.39
CA THR A 121 -3.73 17.74 -4.73
C THR A 121 -3.72 16.26 -5.07
N PHE A 122 -2.52 15.67 -5.22
CA PHE A 122 -2.33 14.25 -5.44
C PHE A 122 -1.95 13.55 -4.10
N ASP A 123 -2.88 13.54 -3.16
CA ASP A 123 -2.69 12.91 -1.84
C ASP A 123 -3.49 11.60 -1.70
N ASP A 124 -3.34 10.93 -0.56
CA ASP A 124 -4.07 9.69 -0.28
C ASP A 124 -5.59 9.92 -0.21
N ARG A 125 -6.02 11.14 0.13
CA ARG A 125 -7.44 11.49 0.18
C ARG A 125 -8.03 11.53 -1.22
N TYR A 126 -7.36 12.19 -2.17
CA TYR A 126 -7.71 12.14 -3.58
C TYR A 126 -7.79 10.71 -4.09
N ALA A 127 -6.78 9.88 -3.78
CA ALA A 127 -6.76 8.50 -4.22
C ALA A 127 -7.96 7.69 -3.72
N ALA A 128 -8.35 7.89 -2.46
CA ALA A 128 -9.49 7.24 -1.84
C ALA A 128 -10.84 7.73 -2.38
N ASP A 129 -11.00 9.03 -2.57
CA ASP A 129 -12.22 9.61 -3.14
C ASP A 129 -12.41 9.16 -4.61
N THR A 130 -11.33 9.13 -5.41
CA THR A 130 -11.33 8.60 -6.78
C THR A 130 -11.66 7.10 -6.81
N ALA A 131 -10.98 6.30 -5.98
CA ALA A 131 -11.23 4.87 -5.88
C ALA A 131 -12.70 4.58 -5.54
N PHE A 132 -13.26 5.35 -4.62
CA PHE A 132 -14.64 5.20 -4.22
C PHE A 132 -15.64 5.63 -5.29
N ALA A 133 -15.37 6.75 -5.98
CA ALA A 133 -16.18 7.20 -7.11
C ALA A 133 -16.23 6.14 -8.22
N ASP A 134 -15.08 5.57 -8.59
CA ASP A 134 -15.03 4.48 -9.58
C ASP A 134 -15.75 3.23 -9.06
N TRP A 135 -15.52 2.82 -7.81
CA TRP A 135 -16.16 1.65 -7.20
C TRP A 135 -17.69 1.72 -7.19
N ARG A 136 -18.25 2.90 -6.95
CA ARG A 136 -19.71 3.12 -6.95
C ARG A 136 -20.37 2.85 -8.29
N THR A 137 -19.64 3.05 -9.39
CA THR A 137 -20.14 2.80 -10.75
C THR A 137 -20.14 1.32 -11.14
N LYS A 138 -19.60 0.43 -10.29
CA LYS A 138 -19.47 -1.00 -10.61
C LYS A 138 -20.68 -1.80 -10.16
N ASP A 139 -20.83 -2.97 -10.76
CA ASP A 139 -21.86 -3.93 -10.40
C ASP A 139 -21.65 -4.45 -8.97
N ASP A 140 -22.74 -4.65 -8.25
CA ASP A 140 -22.69 -5.07 -6.84
C ASP A 140 -22.02 -6.44 -6.66
N ALA A 141 -22.05 -7.30 -7.68
CA ALA A 141 -21.37 -8.59 -7.68
C ALA A 141 -19.83 -8.47 -7.74
N ASP A 142 -19.30 -7.41 -8.35
CA ASP A 142 -17.86 -7.21 -8.53
C ASP A 142 -17.24 -6.44 -7.35
N LYS A 143 -17.98 -5.49 -6.79
CA LYS A 143 -17.56 -4.60 -5.69
C LYS A 143 -16.76 -5.27 -4.57
N PRO A 144 -17.09 -6.48 -4.08
CA PRO A 144 -16.34 -7.11 -2.99
C PRO A 144 -14.90 -7.46 -3.36
N ALA A 145 -14.63 -7.80 -4.64
CA ALA A 145 -13.32 -8.24 -5.13
C ALA A 145 -12.43 -7.11 -5.65
N LEU A 146 -12.94 -5.87 -5.72
CA LEU A 146 -12.18 -4.73 -6.24
C LEU A 146 -11.31 -4.08 -5.16
N ARG A 147 -10.08 -3.74 -5.53
CA ARG A 147 -9.13 -2.95 -4.75
C ARG A 147 -8.52 -1.88 -5.62
N TYR A 148 -7.88 -0.89 -5.03
CA TYR A 148 -7.26 0.19 -5.77
C TYR A 148 -5.81 0.37 -5.38
N LEU A 149 -5.00 0.74 -6.36
CA LEU A 149 -3.57 1.01 -6.21
C LEU A 149 -3.31 2.47 -6.56
N SER A 150 -2.58 3.20 -5.73
CA SER A 150 -2.30 4.62 -5.94
C SER A 150 -0.82 4.90 -6.12
N LEU A 151 -0.48 5.67 -7.14
CA LEU A 151 0.79 6.36 -7.35
C LEU A 151 0.65 7.87 -7.19
N ALA A 152 -0.54 8.37 -6.83
CA ALA A 152 -0.81 9.80 -6.71
C ALA A 152 0.16 10.48 -5.73
N HIS A 153 0.42 9.86 -4.58
CA HIS A 153 1.30 10.40 -3.54
C HIS A 153 2.76 10.62 -3.98
N LEU A 154 3.18 10.05 -5.11
CA LEU A 154 4.50 10.32 -5.70
C LEU A 154 4.58 11.72 -6.32
N VAL A 155 3.44 12.30 -6.73
CA VAL A 155 3.39 13.65 -7.30
C VAL A 155 3.38 14.67 -6.17
N ARG A 156 4.55 15.25 -5.88
CA ARG A 156 4.74 16.19 -4.78
C ARG A 156 4.85 17.62 -5.28
N ASP A 157 4.04 18.51 -4.72
CA ASP A 157 4.12 19.93 -5.05
C ASP A 157 5.49 20.51 -4.67
N GLY A 158 6.08 21.31 -5.56
CA GLY A 158 7.40 21.91 -5.36
C GLY A 158 8.59 20.97 -5.62
N ALA A 159 8.34 19.72 -6.00
CA ALA A 159 9.34 18.80 -6.50
C ALA A 159 9.22 18.62 -8.02
N ALA A 160 10.27 18.12 -8.67
CA ALA A 160 10.19 17.74 -10.07
C ALA A 160 9.13 16.62 -10.27
N PRO A 161 8.37 16.61 -11.37
CA PRO A 161 7.42 15.55 -11.67
C PRO A 161 8.11 14.17 -11.61
N PRO A 162 7.53 13.18 -10.89
CA PRO A 162 8.11 11.86 -10.79
C PRO A 162 8.02 11.10 -12.12
N ASP A 163 8.88 10.09 -12.31
CA ASP A 163 8.74 9.13 -13.40
C ASP A 163 7.65 8.11 -13.07
N LEU A 164 6.40 8.48 -13.38
CA LEU A 164 5.23 7.62 -13.15
C LEU A 164 5.19 6.41 -14.08
N ARG A 165 5.83 6.48 -15.25
CA ARG A 165 5.94 5.34 -16.17
C ARG A 165 6.80 4.25 -15.55
N ALA A 166 7.98 4.60 -15.05
CA ALA A 166 8.84 3.65 -14.36
C ALA A 166 8.19 3.10 -13.07
N ALA A 167 7.43 3.93 -12.34
CA ALA A 167 6.70 3.47 -11.16
C ALA A 167 5.57 2.47 -11.53
N GLU A 168 4.80 2.75 -12.57
CA GLU A 168 3.74 1.87 -13.08
C GLU A 168 4.31 0.55 -13.63
N GLU A 169 5.39 0.60 -14.41
CA GLU A 169 6.07 -0.59 -14.94
C GLU A 169 6.58 -1.50 -13.80
N LYS A 170 7.20 -0.92 -12.77
CA LYS A 170 7.63 -1.67 -11.57
C LYS A 170 6.45 -2.33 -10.87
N LEU A 171 5.34 -1.60 -10.72
CA LEU A 171 4.14 -2.14 -10.10
C LEU A 171 3.57 -3.31 -10.92
N ARG A 172 3.40 -3.15 -12.23
CA ARG A 172 2.91 -4.21 -13.12
C ARG A 172 3.80 -5.45 -13.09
N ALA A 173 5.12 -5.27 -13.16
CA ALA A 173 6.08 -6.36 -13.06
C ALA A 173 6.03 -7.09 -11.70
N ALA A 174 5.79 -6.35 -10.61
CA ALA A 174 5.64 -6.92 -9.28
C ALA A 174 4.34 -7.74 -9.15
N LEU A 175 3.21 -7.22 -9.65
CA LEU A 175 1.93 -7.94 -9.69
C LEU A 175 2.04 -9.22 -10.53
N GLN A 176 2.64 -9.14 -11.72
CA GLN A 176 2.80 -10.29 -12.60
C GLN A 176 3.66 -11.38 -11.94
N ARG A 177 4.73 -10.99 -11.26
CA ARG A 177 5.61 -11.93 -10.58
C ARG A 177 4.94 -12.64 -9.40
N ALA A 178 4.20 -11.88 -8.60
CA ALA A 178 3.55 -12.40 -7.40
C ALA A 178 2.29 -13.23 -7.73
N SER A 179 1.57 -12.91 -8.80
CA SER A 179 0.39 -13.67 -9.24
C SER A 179 0.72 -14.81 -10.21
N GLY A 180 1.83 -14.71 -10.93
CA GLY A 180 2.14 -15.58 -12.07
C GLY A 180 1.26 -15.32 -13.31
N LYS A 181 0.51 -14.21 -13.33
CA LYS A 181 -0.47 -13.87 -14.37
C LYS A 181 -0.27 -12.44 -14.85
N ASP A 182 -0.70 -12.14 -16.08
CA ASP A 182 -0.81 -10.76 -16.53
C ASP A 182 -2.04 -10.11 -15.88
N VAL A 183 -1.82 -9.22 -14.91
CA VAL A 183 -2.87 -8.60 -14.11
C VAL A 183 -3.15 -7.21 -14.67
N PRO A 184 -4.33 -6.98 -15.27
CA PRO A 184 -4.65 -5.68 -15.84
C PRO A 184 -4.84 -4.64 -14.73
N LEU A 185 -4.12 -3.52 -14.84
CA LEU A 185 -4.38 -2.29 -14.10
C LEU A 185 -5.13 -1.30 -14.97
N VAL A 186 -6.36 -0.98 -14.56
CA VAL A 186 -7.25 -0.06 -15.27
C VAL A 186 -7.24 1.29 -14.53
N PRO A 187 -6.84 2.39 -15.18
CA PRO A 187 -6.90 3.72 -14.58
C PRO A 187 -8.33 4.06 -14.10
N ALA A 188 -8.42 4.55 -12.87
CA ALA A 188 -9.64 5.08 -12.26
C ALA A 188 -9.70 6.62 -12.34
N ASP A 189 -8.61 7.27 -12.74
CA ASP A 189 -8.53 8.71 -12.98
C ASP A 189 -7.88 9.05 -14.34
N PRO A 190 -8.18 10.25 -14.90
CA PRO A 190 -7.57 10.72 -16.14
C PRO A 190 -6.04 10.92 -16.06
N ALA A 191 -5.50 11.17 -14.86
CA ALA A 191 -4.06 11.33 -14.65
C ALA A 191 -3.30 9.98 -14.59
N ALA A 192 -4.03 8.85 -14.67
CA ALA A 192 -3.50 7.50 -14.51
C ALA A 192 -2.62 7.37 -13.26
N THR A 193 -3.07 7.89 -12.13
CA THR A 193 -2.39 7.80 -10.84
C THR A 193 -3.08 6.87 -9.87
N VAL A 194 -4.34 6.52 -10.11
CA VAL A 194 -5.12 5.55 -9.33
C VAL A 194 -5.57 4.44 -10.26
N PHE A 195 -5.36 3.19 -9.90
CA PHE A 195 -5.66 2.03 -10.72
C PHE A 195 -6.59 1.08 -10.00
N ARG A 196 -7.64 0.62 -10.68
CA ARG A 196 -8.48 -0.47 -10.22
C ARG A 196 -7.78 -1.80 -10.45
N LEU A 197 -7.74 -2.61 -9.40
CA LEU A 197 -7.27 -3.99 -9.37
C LEU A 197 -8.45 -4.91 -9.06
N ASP A 198 -8.71 -5.88 -9.93
CA ASP A 198 -9.62 -6.99 -9.65
C ASP A 198 -8.81 -8.18 -9.12
N LEU A 199 -9.06 -8.57 -7.86
CA LEU A 199 -8.31 -9.65 -7.20
C LEU A 199 -8.48 -11.00 -7.90
N ARG A 200 -9.58 -11.22 -8.62
CA ARG A 200 -9.86 -12.46 -9.38
C ARG A 200 -8.86 -12.68 -10.51
N ASN A 201 -8.44 -11.60 -11.16
CA ASN A 201 -7.45 -11.65 -12.24
C ASN A 201 -6.08 -12.12 -11.74
N ALA A 202 -5.73 -11.80 -10.49
CA ALA A 202 -4.52 -12.28 -9.82
C ALA A 202 -4.71 -13.66 -9.17
N GLY A 203 -5.95 -14.15 -9.01
CA GLY A 203 -6.27 -15.32 -8.20
C GLY A 203 -6.09 -15.10 -6.70
N TRP A 204 -6.14 -13.84 -6.25
CA TRP A 204 -5.91 -13.45 -4.86
C TRP A 204 -7.19 -13.35 -4.03
N ASP A 205 -8.36 -13.57 -4.63
CA ASP A 205 -9.68 -13.53 -4.02
C ASP A 205 -10.09 -14.84 -3.35
N LYS A 206 -9.41 -15.94 -3.66
CA LYS A 206 -9.77 -17.29 -3.19
C LYS A 206 -9.21 -17.57 -1.79
N GLY A 207 -10.07 -18.11 -0.92
CA GLY A 207 -9.73 -18.47 0.46
C GLY A 207 -9.53 -19.97 0.69
N LYS A 208 -9.62 -20.40 1.97
CA LYS A 208 -9.38 -21.78 2.44
C LYS A 208 -7.95 -22.28 2.23
N LEU A 209 -7.01 -21.34 2.19
CA LEU A 209 -5.59 -21.63 2.03
C LEU A 209 -4.90 -21.94 3.36
N PHE A 210 -5.53 -21.61 4.47
CA PHE A 210 -4.96 -21.67 5.81
C PHE A 210 -5.82 -22.50 6.75
N ASP A 211 -5.18 -23.21 7.67
CA ASP A 211 -5.82 -23.91 8.79
C ASP A 211 -5.40 -23.24 10.11
N ARG A 212 -6.31 -23.22 11.09
CA ARG A 212 -5.99 -22.76 12.45
C ARG A 212 -5.07 -23.75 13.15
N VAL A 213 -4.06 -23.24 13.85
CA VAL A 213 -3.16 -24.03 14.70
C VAL A 213 -3.68 -23.98 16.13
N GLU A 214 -4.49 -24.97 16.51
CA GLU A 214 -4.83 -25.21 17.91
C GLU A 214 -3.73 -26.10 18.52
N ALA A 215 -3.25 -25.77 19.72
CA ALA A 215 -2.25 -26.58 20.41
C ALA A 215 -2.80 -27.99 20.73
N GLY A 216 -2.61 -28.93 19.80
CA GLY A 216 -3.07 -30.32 19.91
C GLY A 216 -4.45 -30.62 19.30
N GLY A 217 -5.09 -29.68 18.60
CA GLY A 217 -6.36 -29.91 17.91
C GLY A 217 -6.18 -30.53 16.51
N PRO A 218 -7.17 -31.26 15.99
CA PRO A 218 -7.12 -31.79 14.62
C PRO A 218 -7.00 -30.65 13.60
N ARG A 219 -6.07 -30.80 12.65
CA ARG A 219 -5.79 -29.87 11.54
C ARG A 219 -7.00 -29.74 10.59
N ASN A 220 -8.12 -29.11 10.96
CA ASN A 220 -9.32 -29.11 10.11
C ASN A 220 -10.28 -27.91 10.24
N ASN A 221 -9.89 -26.80 10.88
CA ASN A 221 -10.69 -25.57 10.82
C ASN A 221 -10.11 -24.58 9.80
N ALA A 222 -10.58 -24.70 8.55
CA ALA A 222 -10.11 -23.86 7.45
C ALA A 222 -10.46 -22.39 7.69
N HIS A 223 -9.46 -21.52 7.66
CA HIS A 223 -9.62 -20.08 7.74
C HIS A 223 -9.87 -19.46 6.36
N ALA A 224 -10.69 -18.42 6.32
CA ALA A 224 -11.07 -17.71 5.09
C ALA A 224 -9.97 -16.79 4.53
N LEU A 225 -8.73 -16.88 5.04
CA LEU A 225 -7.64 -15.99 4.65
C LEU A 225 -7.26 -16.24 3.17
N THR A 226 -7.17 -15.16 2.42
CA THR A 226 -6.80 -15.16 1.01
C THR A 226 -5.32 -14.77 0.81
N ALA A 227 -4.79 -14.93 -0.40
CA ALA A 227 -3.45 -14.43 -0.73
C ALA A 227 -3.38 -12.89 -0.67
N PHE A 228 -4.47 -12.19 -1.03
CA PHE A 228 -4.52 -10.73 -0.90
C PHE A 228 -4.49 -10.29 0.57
N ASP A 229 -5.17 -11.04 1.45
CA ASP A 229 -5.14 -10.71 2.87
C ASP A 229 -3.72 -10.71 3.41
N VAL A 230 -2.88 -11.65 2.99
CA VAL A 230 -1.46 -11.67 3.37
C VAL A 230 -0.72 -10.38 2.97
N ILE A 231 -1.07 -9.76 1.84
CA ILE A 231 -0.54 -8.42 1.47
C ILE A 231 -1.07 -7.35 2.43
N LEU A 232 -2.37 -7.37 2.72
CA LEU A 232 -2.99 -6.40 3.63
C LEU A 232 -2.42 -6.48 5.04
N LEU A 233 -2.07 -7.67 5.49
CA LEU A 233 -1.44 -7.88 6.79
C LEU A 233 -0.13 -7.10 6.92
N GLU A 234 0.69 -7.07 5.87
CA GLU A 234 1.97 -6.35 5.84
C GLU A 234 1.83 -4.85 5.50
N TYR A 235 0.69 -4.41 4.97
CA TYR A 235 0.53 -3.03 4.48
C TYR A 235 0.57 -2.01 5.63
N PRO A 236 1.56 -1.10 5.71
CA PRO A 236 1.83 -0.31 6.91
C PRO A 236 0.84 0.85 7.14
N VAL A 237 0.04 1.23 6.13
CA VAL A 237 -0.85 2.38 6.25
C VAL A 237 -2.18 1.98 6.90
N ALA A 238 -2.57 2.79 7.88
CA ALA A 238 -3.74 2.72 8.73
C ALA A 238 -5.10 2.82 8.00
N ASP A 239 -6.15 2.30 8.65
CA ASP A 239 -7.57 2.52 8.27
C ASP A 239 -8.11 3.90 8.72
N ALA A 240 -7.41 4.62 9.63
CA ALA A 240 -7.91 5.80 10.34
C ALA A 240 -8.19 7.05 9.47
N THR A 241 -7.93 7.03 8.16
CA THR A 241 -8.13 8.19 7.27
C THR A 241 -9.42 8.12 6.44
N TRP A 242 -10.15 7.00 6.46
CA TRP A 242 -11.30 6.79 5.57
C TRP A 242 -12.61 7.25 6.20
N THR A 243 -13.04 8.48 5.89
CA THR A 243 -14.26 9.09 6.43
C THR A 243 -15.38 9.22 5.41
N GLY A 244 -16.55 9.68 5.86
CA GLY A 244 -17.69 9.95 4.99
C GLY A 244 -18.30 8.67 4.38
N ASP A 245 -18.72 8.77 3.13
CA ASP A 245 -19.40 7.66 2.45
C ASP A 245 -18.50 6.46 2.16
N LEU A 246 -17.20 6.69 1.90
CA LEU A 246 -16.24 5.60 1.73
C LEU A 246 -16.16 4.79 3.03
N GLY A 247 -15.99 5.47 4.17
CA GLY A 247 -15.98 4.84 5.50
C GLY A 247 -17.21 3.96 5.75
N LYS A 248 -18.41 4.46 5.43
CA LYS A 248 -19.68 3.72 5.59
C LYS A 248 -19.77 2.44 4.73
N ASN A 249 -19.03 2.37 3.63
CA ASN A 249 -19.07 1.25 2.68
C ASN A 249 -17.88 0.28 2.82
N LEU A 250 -16.92 0.55 3.71
CA LEU A 250 -15.76 -0.33 3.93
C LEU A 250 -16.15 -1.77 4.30
N THR A 251 -17.27 -1.95 5.01
CA THR A 251 -17.80 -3.27 5.39
C THR A 251 -18.19 -4.15 4.19
N ARG A 252 -18.40 -3.55 3.01
CA ARG A 252 -18.71 -4.26 1.76
C ARG A 252 -17.49 -4.85 1.08
N LEU A 253 -16.28 -4.51 1.53
CA LEU A 253 -15.04 -5.11 1.03
C LEU A 253 -14.81 -6.47 1.68
N THR A 254 -14.30 -7.44 0.91
CA THR A 254 -13.83 -8.72 1.46
C THR A 254 -12.52 -8.56 2.24
N GLY A 255 -12.09 -9.62 2.91
CA GLY A 255 -10.77 -9.68 3.53
C GLY A 255 -10.71 -9.20 4.97
N VAL A 256 -9.56 -9.44 5.59
CA VAL A 256 -9.31 -9.28 7.03
C VAL A 256 -9.12 -7.83 7.45
N ARG A 257 -8.59 -6.99 6.55
CA ARG A 257 -8.51 -5.53 6.74
C ARG A 257 -9.35 -4.83 5.67
N LYS A 258 -10.00 -3.74 6.04
CA LYS A 258 -10.90 -2.98 5.14
C LYS A 258 -10.17 -1.81 4.48
N VAL A 259 -9.05 -2.12 3.83
CA VAL A 259 -8.21 -1.14 3.12
C VAL A 259 -8.65 -1.05 1.66
N PRO A 260 -9.27 0.06 1.23
CA PRO A 260 -9.75 0.21 -0.15
C PRO A 260 -8.62 0.53 -1.14
N VAL A 261 -7.58 1.26 -0.69
CA VAL A 261 -6.48 1.78 -1.52
C VAL A 261 -5.13 1.44 -0.91
N ILE A 262 -4.23 0.89 -1.73
CA ILE A 262 -2.84 0.57 -1.39
C ILE A 262 -1.91 1.46 -2.20
N ARG A 263 -0.85 2.00 -1.58
CA ARG A 263 0.21 2.70 -2.31
C ARG A 263 0.99 1.73 -3.22
N GLY A 264 1.02 2.04 -4.52
CA GLY A 264 1.55 1.18 -5.57
C GLY A 264 3.08 1.04 -5.54
N ASP A 265 3.80 2.08 -5.16
CA ASP A 265 5.26 2.04 -4.94
C ASP A 265 5.63 1.11 -3.78
N TRP A 266 4.89 1.19 -2.67
CA TRP A 266 5.03 0.26 -1.55
C TRP A 266 4.76 -1.17 -2.01
N LEU A 267 3.66 -1.40 -2.71
CA LEU A 267 3.30 -2.75 -3.17
C LEU A 267 4.34 -3.31 -4.13
N ALA A 268 4.88 -2.48 -5.03
CA ALA A 268 5.96 -2.87 -5.93
C ALA A 268 7.24 -3.27 -5.17
N ALA A 269 7.57 -2.55 -4.11
CA ALA A 269 8.70 -2.89 -3.24
C ALA A 269 8.44 -4.15 -2.39
N ALA A 270 7.23 -4.28 -1.85
CA ALA A 270 6.79 -5.44 -1.07
C ALA A 270 6.74 -6.72 -1.90
N LEU A 271 6.48 -6.60 -3.21
CA LEU A 271 6.46 -7.69 -4.16
C LEU A 271 7.68 -7.71 -5.10
N ALA A 272 8.82 -7.16 -4.64
CA ALA A 272 10.07 -7.20 -5.38
C ALA A 272 10.60 -8.65 -5.56
N PRO A 273 11.45 -8.93 -6.57
CA PRO A 273 11.89 -10.31 -6.87
C PRO A 273 12.48 -11.10 -5.69
N THR A 274 13.19 -10.42 -4.80
CA THR A 274 13.86 -11.02 -3.63
C THR A 274 13.05 -10.84 -2.34
N ALA A 275 11.90 -10.17 -2.40
CA ALA A 275 11.07 -9.95 -1.23
C ALA A 275 10.38 -11.27 -0.80
N PRO A 276 10.42 -11.61 0.50
CA PRO A 276 9.75 -12.81 1.03
C PRO A 276 8.26 -12.86 0.68
N LEU A 277 7.57 -11.72 0.79
CA LEU A 277 6.14 -11.61 0.49
C LEU A 277 5.78 -12.00 -0.95
N THR A 278 6.66 -11.73 -1.92
CA THR A 278 6.49 -12.18 -3.31
C THR A 278 6.40 -13.69 -3.41
N THR A 279 7.31 -14.40 -2.73
CA THR A 279 7.35 -15.87 -2.73
C THR A 279 6.13 -16.42 -2.02
N ASP A 280 5.76 -15.84 -0.88
CA ASP A 280 4.59 -16.25 -0.10
C ASP A 280 3.31 -16.16 -0.93
N VAL A 281 3.01 -14.98 -1.48
CA VAL A 281 1.80 -14.75 -2.28
C VAL A 281 1.77 -15.66 -3.49
N ARG A 282 2.89 -15.85 -4.19
CA ARG A 282 2.97 -16.77 -5.33
C ARG A 282 2.68 -18.22 -4.94
N LYS A 283 3.25 -18.70 -3.83
CA LYS A 283 2.99 -20.07 -3.35
C LYS A 283 1.56 -20.28 -2.89
N LEU A 284 0.93 -19.26 -2.30
CA LEU A 284 -0.49 -19.28 -1.97
C LEU A 284 -1.38 -19.39 -3.22
N VAL A 285 -1.03 -18.72 -4.32
CA VAL A 285 -1.74 -18.86 -5.59
C VAL A 285 -1.55 -20.25 -6.18
N GLU A 286 -0.33 -20.80 -6.14
CA GLU A 286 -0.05 -22.16 -6.61
C GLU A 286 -0.89 -23.20 -5.85
N LEU A 287 -1.14 -23.01 -4.54
CA LEU A 287 -1.99 -23.90 -3.70
C LEU A 287 -3.44 -24.03 -4.18
N LEU A 288 -3.90 -23.10 -5.02
CA LEU A 288 -5.25 -23.14 -5.60
C LEU A 288 -5.34 -24.04 -6.84
N THR A 289 -4.21 -24.54 -7.33
CA THR A 289 -4.16 -25.43 -8.51
C THR A 289 -4.54 -26.85 -8.09
N PRO A 290 -5.44 -27.54 -8.82
CA PRO A 290 -5.80 -28.93 -8.51
C PRO A 290 -4.58 -29.87 -8.55
N GLY A 291 -4.46 -30.73 -7.54
CA GLY A 291 -3.36 -31.70 -7.42
C GLY A 291 -2.85 -31.81 -5.98
N ASP A 292 -1.65 -32.37 -5.81
CA ASP A 292 -0.96 -32.35 -4.53
C ASP A 292 -0.70 -30.90 -4.09
N PRO A 293 -0.91 -30.55 -2.80
CA PRO A 293 -0.66 -29.20 -2.34
C PRO A 293 0.81 -28.84 -2.61
N PRO A 294 1.10 -27.73 -3.31
CA PRO A 294 2.47 -27.34 -3.56
C PRO A 294 3.23 -27.09 -2.27
N CYS A 295 4.54 -27.29 -2.34
CA CYS A 295 5.41 -26.93 -1.24
C CYS A 295 5.33 -25.41 -1.00
N GLY A 296 5.22 -25.00 0.26
CA GLY A 296 5.30 -23.59 0.68
C GLY A 296 6.68 -22.97 0.37
N PRO A 297 6.93 -21.71 0.71
CA PRO A 297 8.22 -21.06 0.45
C PRO A 297 9.34 -21.74 1.25
N ARG A 298 10.59 -21.47 0.86
CA ARG A 298 11.69 -21.63 1.81
C ARG A 298 11.52 -20.55 2.87
N PRO A 299 11.69 -20.87 4.16
CA PRO A 299 11.62 -19.87 5.22
C PRO A 299 12.52 -18.68 4.91
N GLY A 300 11.99 -17.48 5.12
CA GLY A 300 12.65 -16.23 4.80
C GLY A 300 12.39 -15.19 5.87
N ARG A 301 13.08 -14.05 5.79
CA ARG A 301 12.90 -12.95 6.74
C ARG A 301 11.49 -12.38 6.63
N PHE A 302 11.00 -11.71 7.68
CA PHE A 302 9.82 -10.84 7.54
C PHE A 302 10.12 -9.72 6.54
N PHE A 303 9.15 -9.33 5.73
CA PHE A 303 9.29 -8.13 4.91
C PHE A 303 9.26 -6.90 5.84
N GLY A 304 10.39 -6.22 6.01
CA GLY A 304 10.51 -5.08 6.91
C GLY A 304 9.89 -3.77 6.39
N GLY A 305 9.56 -3.70 5.09
CA GLY A 305 9.11 -2.47 4.42
C GLY A 305 10.14 -1.32 4.46
N PRO A 306 10.01 -0.31 3.59
CA PRO A 306 10.62 0.99 3.85
C PRO A 306 9.90 1.62 5.06
N ALA A 307 10.63 1.87 6.14
CA ALA A 307 10.13 2.48 7.37
C ALA A 307 9.51 3.86 7.06
N ALA A 308 8.18 3.95 7.01
CA ALA A 308 7.48 5.22 6.89
C ALA A 308 6.04 5.10 7.44
N GLY A 309 5.86 5.56 8.69
CA GLY A 309 4.54 5.96 9.21
C GLY A 309 3.93 5.04 10.28
N PRO A 310 2.92 5.56 11.01
CA PRO A 310 2.46 5.06 12.32
C PRO A 310 1.85 3.63 12.30
N PRO A 311 1.77 2.95 13.47
CA PRO A 311 1.76 1.48 13.60
C PRO A 311 0.42 0.77 13.33
N GLU A 312 -0.51 1.36 12.58
CA GLU A 312 -1.87 0.82 12.45
C GLU A 312 -2.01 -0.24 11.34
N SER A 313 -1.05 -1.14 11.22
CA SER A 313 -1.28 -2.40 10.51
C SER A 313 -1.14 -3.58 11.46
N TRP A 314 -1.89 -4.66 11.20
CA TRP A 314 -1.84 -5.86 12.04
C TRP A 314 -0.41 -6.42 12.21
N TYR A 315 0.52 -6.07 11.29
CA TYR A 315 1.93 -6.49 11.31
C TYR A 315 2.92 -5.33 11.11
N GLY A 316 2.50 -4.08 11.29
CA GLY A 316 3.28 -2.89 10.91
C GLY A 316 4.63 -2.85 11.56
N ALA A 317 5.63 -2.33 10.81
CA ALA A 317 7.00 -2.13 11.26
C ALA A 317 7.03 -1.59 12.69
N ASP A 318 8.05 -2.00 13.45
CA ASP A 318 8.28 -1.53 14.82
C ASP A 318 7.87 -0.07 14.93
N ALA A 319 6.85 0.21 15.75
CA ALA A 319 6.63 1.59 16.15
C ALA A 319 7.97 2.04 16.73
N ASP A 320 8.57 3.09 16.17
CA ASP A 320 9.61 3.84 16.86
C ASP A 320 8.92 4.58 18.02
N ASP A 321 8.38 3.81 18.95
CA ASP A 321 7.74 4.28 20.14
C ASP A 321 8.82 4.34 21.24
N PRO A 322 9.30 5.54 21.60
CA PRO A 322 10.27 5.68 22.68
C PRO A 322 9.71 5.17 24.01
N ALA A 323 8.39 5.01 24.13
CA ALA A 323 7.71 4.49 25.32
C ALA A 323 7.84 2.97 25.49
N PHE A 324 8.23 2.21 24.46
CA PHE A 324 8.34 0.76 24.53
C PHE A 324 9.51 0.22 23.69
N LYS A 325 10.53 -0.32 24.37
CA LYS A 325 11.72 -0.92 23.72
C LYS A 325 11.88 -2.36 24.16
N ALA A 326 12.38 -3.19 23.25
CA ALA A 326 12.77 -4.56 23.58
C ALA A 326 14.08 -4.92 22.88
N GLU A 327 14.95 -5.61 23.60
CA GLU A 327 16.28 -5.98 23.13
C GLU A 327 16.75 -7.29 23.75
N VAL A 328 17.65 -7.98 23.04
CA VAL A 328 18.28 -9.21 23.51
C VAL A 328 19.45 -8.84 24.42
N VAL A 329 19.48 -9.43 25.61
CA VAL A 329 20.57 -9.27 26.58
C VAL A 329 21.16 -10.61 26.99
N VAL A 330 22.48 -10.65 27.11
CA VAL A 330 23.29 -11.86 27.33
C VAL A 330 24.34 -11.62 28.42
N GLY A 331 25.07 -12.68 28.76
CA GLY A 331 26.17 -12.65 29.72
C GLY A 331 25.71 -12.66 31.18
N GLU A 332 26.67 -12.50 32.08
CA GLU A 332 26.39 -12.49 33.52
C GLU A 332 25.47 -11.33 33.88
N GLY A 333 24.40 -11.65 34.62
CA GLY A 333 23.38 -10.67 35.00
C GLY A 333 22.60 -10.04 33.83
N PHE A 334 22.74 -10.55 32.60
CA PHE A 334 22.05 -10.06 31.39
C PHE A 334 22.21 -8.56 31.14
N GLN A 335 23.45 -8.05 31.25
CA GLN A 335 23.75 -6.62 31.09
C GLN A 335 24.10 -6.23 29.64
N THR A 336 24.63 -7.17 28.86
CA THR A 336 25.18 -6.91 27.53
C THR A 336 24.09 -7.02 26.47
N ARG A 337 23.79 -5.93 25.76
CA ARG A 337 22.89 -5.96 24.59
C ARG A 337 23.58 -6.64 23.43
N ARG A 338 23.04 -7.77 22.96
CA ARG A 338 23.54 -8.47 21.77
C ARG A 338 22.44 -9.32 21.13
N ALA A 339 22.09 -9.01 19.89
CA ALA A 339 21.11 -9.78 19.11
C ALA A 339 21.66 -11.11 18.58
N GLU A 340 23.00 -11.25 18.53
CA GLU A 340 23.68 -12.48 18.14
C GLU A 340 23.96 -13.35 19.37
N VAL A 341 23.55 -14.62 19.34
CA VAL A 341 23.74 -15.59 20.42
C VAL A 341 24.34 -16.88 19.86
N ARG A 342 25.15 -17.59 20.64
CA ARG A 342 25.60 -18.94 20.26
C ARG A 342 24.47 -19.95 20.49
N ALA A 343 24.54 -21.09 19.82
CA ALA A 343 23.63 -22.18 20.04
C ALA A 343 23.56 -22.54 21.54
N ARG A 344 22.34 -22.53 22.09
CA ARG A 344 22.05 -22.76 23.51
C ARG A 344 22.63 -21.74 24.50
N GLU A 345 23.18 -20.62 24.02
CA GLU A 345 23.61 -19.54 24.91
C GLU A 345 22.38 -18.92 25.60
N PRO A 346 22.42 -18.76 26.93
CA PRO A 346 21.32 -18.17 27.66
C PRO A 346 21.18 -16.67 27.36
N PHE A 347 19.96 -16.23 27.06
CA PHE A 347 19.63 -14.81 26.91
C PHE A 347 18.29 -14.47 27.57
N LYS A 348 18.08 -13.18 27.82
CA LYS A 348 16.77 -12.63 28.20
C LYS A 348 16.36 -11.52 27.25
N LEU A 349 15.08 -11.21 27.22
CA LEU A 349 14.57 -10.00 26.60
C LEU A 349 14.51 -8.90 27.65
N ARG A 350 15.27 -7.81 27.47
CA ARG A 350 15.12 -6.60 28.26
C ARG A 350 14.04 -5.75 27.62
N VAL A 351 12.91 -5.61 28.30
CA VAL A 351 11.79 -4.78 27.86
C VAL A 351 11.74 -3.54 28.72
N THR A 352 11.78 -2.36 28.10
CA THR A 352 11.71 -1.07 28.78
C THR A 352 10.42 -0.36 28.40
N ALA A 353 9.64 0.05 29.40
CA ALA A 353 8.39 0.76 29.21
C ALA A 353 8.32 2.05 30.04
N THR A 354 7.68 3.11 29.54
CA THR A 354 7.48 4.35 30.32
C THR A 354 6.24 4.32 31.22
N ARG A 355 5.39 3.30 31.04
CA ARG A 355 4.14 3.09 31.78
C ARG A 355 3.91 1.58 32.01
N PRO A 356 3.03 1.20 32.95
CA PRO A 356 2.62 -0.19 33.10
C PRO A 356 1.97 -0.73 31.81
N LEU A 357 2.30 -1.97 31.44
CA LEU A 357 1.82 -2.63 30.22
C LEU A 357 1.55 -4.11 30.47
N ARG A 358 0.64 -4.67 29.68
CA ARG A 358 0.42 -6.11 29.50
C ARG A 358 1.07 -6.55 28.19
N LEU A 359 1.69 -7.72 28.21
CA LEU A 359 2.52 -8.24 27.14
C LEU A 359 2.03 -9.61 26.67
N LEU A 360 2.20 -9.84 25.37
CA LEU A 360 2.19 -11.17 24.76
C LEU A 360 3.42 -11.29 23.84
N ALA A 361 4.03 -12.47 23.80
CA ALA A 361 5.13 -12.74 22.88
C ALA A 361 4.75 -13.88 21.92
N LEU A 362 5.16 -13.74 20.67
CA LEU A 362 5.25 -14.85 19.72
C LEU A 362 6.72 -15.16 19.46
N HIS A 363 7.05 -16.44 19.35
CA HIS A 363 8.33 -16.90 18.85
C HIS A 363 8.13 -17.42 17.43
N VAL A 364 8.72 -16.71 16.47
CA VAL A 364 8.76 -17.07 15.06
C VAL A 364 10.16 -17.59 14.77
N GLN A 365 10.28 -18.87 14.52
CA GLN A 365 11.55 -19.53 14.26
C GLN A 365 12.02 -19.24 12.83
N SER A 366 13.32 -19.44 12.57
CA SER A 366 13.89 -19.23 11.23
C SER A 366 13.26 -20.13 10.17
N ASP A 367 12.68 -21.28 10.57
CA ASP A 367 11.94 -22.19 9.71
C ASP A 367 10.46 -21.78 9.48
N GLY A 368 10.03 -20.64 10.04
CA GLY A 368 8.67 -20.14 9.95
C GLY A 368 7.68 -20.77 10.93
N TYR A 369 8.11 -21.71 11.79
CA TYR A 369 7.26 -22.19 12.89
C TYR A 369 6.96 -21.03 13.84
N THR A 370 5.67 -20.78 14.06
CA THR A 370 5.19 -19.68 14.90
C THR A 370 4.38 -20.24 16.05
N LYS A 371 4.73 -19.84 17.27
CA LYS A 371 3.99 -20.20 18.49
C LYS A 371 3.88 -19.03 19.44
N VAL A 372 2.87 -19.08 20.31
CA VAL A 372 2.82 -18.20 21.48
C VAL A 372 3.98 -18.56 22.41
N GLN A 373 4.81 -17.56 22.72
CA GLN A 373 5.94 -17.71 23.61
C GLN A 373 5.50 -17.38 25.03
N VAL A 374 5.58 -18.38 25.91
CA VAL A 374 5.37 -18.18 27.34
C VAL A 374 6.40 -17.20 27.88
N LEU A 375 5.95 -16.24 28.67
CA LEU A 375 6.78 -15.27 29.39
C LEU A 375 6.64 -15.50 30.89
N GLU A 376 7.71 -15.23 31.65
CA GLU A 376 7.72 -15.34 33.11
C GLU A 376 6.69 -14.44 33.79
N ARG A 377 6.34 -13.33 33.12
CA ARG A 377 5.26 -12.43 33.49
C ARG A 377 4.75 -11.74 32.24
N THR A 378 3.45 -11.48 32.21
CA THR A 378 2.80 -10.71 31.15
C THR A 378 2.51 -9.27 31.57
N ALA A 379 2.45 -8.97 32.87
CA ALA A 379 2.36 -7.59 33.36
C ALA A 379 3.75 -7.04 33.71
N ILE A 380 4.07 -5.85 33.17
CA ILE A 380 5.29 -5.10 33.49
C ILE A 380 4.94 -3.72 34.04
N THR A 381 5.79 -3.19 34.92
CA THR A 381 5.71 -1.81 35.40
C THR A 381 6.49 -0.88 34.48
N ALA A 382 6.39 0.43 34.71
CA ALA A 382 7.35 1.37 34.12
C ALA A 382 8.78 1.01 34.54
N GLY A 383 9.74 1.24 33.65
CA GLY A 383 11.15 0.87 33.80
C GLY A 383 11.56 -0.34 32.96
N ALA A 384 12.74 -0.86 33.24
CA ALA A 384 13.30 -2.03 32.56
C ALA A 384 12.91 -3.32 33.29
N THR A 385 12.41 -4.30 32.54
CA THR A 385 12.08 -5.64 33.01
C THR A 385 12.84 -6.67 32.19
N LEU A 386 13.50 -7.61 32.86
CA LEU A 386 14.09 -8.78 32.20
C LEU A 386 13.04 -9.89 32.10
N LEU A 387 12.87 -10.43 30.90
CA LEU A 387 11.92 -11.49 30.60
C LEU A 387 12.65 -12.74 30.09
N GLY A 388 12.32 -13.88 30.69
CA GLY A 388 12.57 -15.23 30.20
C GLY A 388 11.26 -16.03 30.09
N PRO A 389 11.32 -17.33 29.73
CA PRO A 389 10.12 -18.17 29.65
C PRO A 389 9.51 -18.49 31.03
N ARG A 390 10.33 -18.50 32.08
CA ARG A 390 9.94 -18.71 33.48
C ARG A 390 10.85 -17.89 34.40
N MET A 391 10.41 -17.70 35.63
CA MET A 391 11.21 -16.98 36.63
C MET A 391 12.60 -17.59 36.74
N SER A 392 13.63 -16.73 36.67
CA SER A 392 15.06 -17.10 36.70
C SER A 392 15.54 -18.05 35.60
N THR A 393 14.70 -18.41 34.63
CA THR A 393 15.09 -19.25 33.49
C THR A 393 15.30 -18.35 32.28
N PRO A 394 16.49 -18.34 31.65
CA PRO A 394 16.70 -17.62 30.39
C PRO A 394 16.07 -18.36 29.20
N PHE A 395 15.90 -17.64 28.10
CA PHE A 395 15.71 -18.28 26.80
C PHE A 395 17.00 -18.96 26.37
N SER A 396 16.87 -20.03 25.60
CA SER A 396 17.96 -20.71 24.92
C SER A 396 17.39 -21.26 23.62
N VAL A 397 18.00 -20.90 22.51
CA VAL A 397 17.53 -21.30 21.18
C VAL A 397 18.60 -22.18 20.54
N THR A 398 18.15 -23.19 19.79
CA THR A 398 19.02 -24.02 18.95
C THR A 398 18.73 -23.63 17.51
N PRO A 399 19.75 -23.45 16.65
CA PRO A 399 19.50 -23.06 15.27
C PRO A 399 18.66 -24.13 14.57
N SER A 400 17.54 -23.71 13.98
CA SER A 400 16.74 -24.54 13.09
C SER A 400 17.45 -24.61 11.73
N GLY A 401 18.21 -25.68 11.51
CA GLY A 401 18.65 -26.09 10.18
C GLY A 401 20.12 -26.23 9.92
N ASP A 402 20.46 -26.29 8.62
CA ASP A 402 21.80 -26.62 8.14
C ASP A 402 22.71 -25.39 7.97
N GLU A 403 22.16 -24.18 7.96
CA GLU A 403 22.95 -22.92 7.85
C GLU A 403 23.81 -22.65 9.09
N ASP A 404 24.97 -21.99 8.90
CA ASP A 404 25.92 -21.61 9.98
C ASP A 404 25.30 -20.63 10.99
N SER A 405 24.29 -19.87 10.56
CA SER A 405 23.53 -19.00 11.42
C SER A 405 22.07 -18.93 10.98
N ASN A 406 21.16 -18.78 11.92
CA ASN A 406 19.73 -18.64 11.68
C ASN A 406 19.19 -17.47 12.49
N THR A 407 18.15 -16.76 12.01
CA THR A 407 17.53 -15.68 12.79
C THR A 407 16.11 -16.06 13.16
N ASP A 408 15.88 -16.18 14.46
CA ASP A 408 14.57 -16.27 15.08
C ASP A 408 14.07 -14.87 15.41
N TYR A 409 12.75 -14.69 15.51
CA TYR A 409 12.13 -13.41 15.85
C TYR A 409 11.19 -13.59 17.04
N PHE A 410 11.36 -12.73 18.05
CA PHE A 410 10.38 -12.57 19.11
C PHE A 410 9.51 -11.36 18.79
N VAL A 411 8.23 -11.60 18.50
CA VAL A 411 7.26 -10.53 18.24
C VAL A 411 6.51 -10.24 19.53
N LEU A 412 6.80 -9.10 20.14
CA LEU A 412 6.18 -8.63 21.36
C LEU A 412 5.00 -7.71 21.02
N PHE A 413 3.87 -7.97 21.65
CA PHE A 413 2.69 -7.11 21.66
C PHE A 413 2.53 -6.52 23.05
N ALA A 414 2.27 -5.23 23.13
CA ALA A 414 2.06 -4.54 24.40
C ALA A 414 0.82 -3.62 24.37
N SER A 415 0.11 -3.55 25.49
CA SER A 415 -1.08 -2.72 25.68
C SER A 415 -1.26 -2.29 27.14
N ASP A 416 -2.11 -1.30 27.42
CA ASP A 416 -2.55 -1.00 28.79
C ASP A 416 -3.54 -2.02 29.35
N VAL A 417 -4.25 -2.74 28.48
CA VAL A 417 -5.17 -3.83 28.80
C VAL A 417 -4.60 -5.18 28.41
N ASP A 418 -5.24 -6.27 28.84
CA ASP A 418 -4.80 -7.62 28.48
C ASP A 418 -4.77 -7.83 26.97
N VAL A 419 -3.63 -8.33 26.47
CA VAL A 419 -3.44 -8.66 25.06
C VAL A 419 -4.06 -10.05 24.81
N PRO A 420 -5.03 -10.18 23.90
CA PRO A 420 -5.69 -11.44 23.59
C PRO A 420 -4.71 -12.39 22.92
N ALA A 421 -4.94 -13.69 23.00
CA ALA A 421 -4.12 -14.65 22.27
C ALA A 421 -4.43 -14.55 20.76
N PRO A 422 -3.43 -14.38 19.88
CA PRO A 422 -3.70 -14.33 18.45
C PRO A 422 -4.00 -15.74 17.91
N THR A 423 -4.87 -15.82 16.90
CA THR A 423 -5.04 -17.02 16.09
C THR A 423 -3.81 -17.21 15.21
N VAL A 424 -3.05 -18.28 15.44
CA VAL A 424 -1.98 -18.70 14.53
C VAL A 424 -2.58 -19.54 13.40
N LEU A 425 -2.26 -19.16 12.17
CA LEU A 425 -2.68 -19.77 10.92
C LEU A 425 -1.47 -20.36 10.20
N ARG A 426 -1.64 -21.53 9.61
CA ARG A 426 -0.63 -22.13 8.71
C ARG A 426 -1.26 -22.45 7.38
N SER A 427 -0.58 -22.09 6.30
CA SER A 427 -1.05 -22.48 4.97
C SER A 427 -1.07 -24.01 4.88
N ARG A 428 -2.02 -24.53 4.10
CA ARG A 428 -1.98 -25.93 3.69
C ARG A 428 -0.66 -26.22 3.00
N HIS A 429 -0.16 -27.43 3.19
CA HIS A 429 1.19 -27.80 2.80
C HIS A 429 1.29 -29.32 2.65
N ASN A 430 2.04 -29.78 1.66
CA ASN A 430 2.41 -31.19 1.54
C ASN A 430 3.54 -31.51 2.53
N PRO A 431 3.32 -32.37 3.55
CA PRO A 431 4.35 -32.69 4.55
C PRO A 431 5.65 -33.26 3.95
N LEU A 432 5.60 -33.90 2.78
CA LEU A 432 6.77 -34.43 2.07
C LEU A 432 7.74 -33.32 1.57
N CYS A 433 7.35 -32.06 1.71
CA CYS A 433 8.18 -30.92 1.35
C CYS A 433 9.06 -30.42 2.49
N GLU A 434 8.78 -30.80 3.74
CA GLU A 434 9.52 -30.35 4.93
C GLU A 434 10.99 -30.82 4.87
N ASP A 435 11.23 -32.06 4.41
CA ASP A 435 12.58 -32.63 4.17
C ASP A 435 13.41 -31.85 3.13
N ARG A 436 12.77 -30.98 2.33
CA ARG A 436 13.42 -30.13 1.32
C ARG A 436 13.51 -28.67 1.75
N TRP A 437 13.40 -28.39 3.06
CA TRP A 437 13.45 -27.04 3.61
C TRP A 437 12.33 -26.12 3.10
N ARG A 438 11.17 -26.69 2.78
CA ARG A 438 9.99 -25.94 2.36
C ARG A 438 8.97 -26.02 3.48
N GLN A 439 8.46 -24.88 3.93
CA GLN A 439 7.63 -24.80 5.13
C GLN A 439 6.27 -24.16 4.80
N PRO A 440 5.19 -24.46 5.54
CA PRO A 440 3.93 -23.73 5.40
C PRO A 440 4.12 -22.25 5.73
N ILE A 441 3.32 -21.40 5.08
CA ILE A 441 3.28 -19.97 5.37
C ILE A 441 2.53 -19.78 6.67
N SER A 442 3.23 -19.32 7.71
CA SER A 442 2.62 -18.99 9.00
C SER A 442 2.17 -17.53 9.03
N ARG A 443 0.96 -17.30 9.55
CA ARG A 443 0.41 -15.96 9.85
C ARG A 443 -0.23 -16.01 11.24
N PHE A 444 -0.40 -14.87 11.89
CA PHE A 444 -1.13 -14.76 13.14
C PHE A 444 -2.04 -13.52 13.15
N LEU A 445 -3.24 -13.59 13.69
CA LEU A 445 -4.11 -12.41 13.73
C LEU A 445 -4.98 -12.39 14.97
N PHE A 446 -5.35 -11.19 15.40
CA PHE A 446 -6.34 -10.99 16.45
C PHE A 446 -7.72 -10.97 15.80
N GLU A 447 -8.62 -11.84 16.23
CA GLU A 447 -9.94 -11.94 15.63
C GLU A 447 -10.87 -10.85 16.17
N PRO A 448 -11.83 -10.34 15.38
CA PRO A 448 -12.72 -9.26 15.82
C PRO A 448 -13.52 -9.56 17.10
N ALA A 449 -13.72 -10.83 17.45
CA ALA A 449 -14.35 -11.25 18.70
C ALA A 449 -13.52 -10.85 19.94
N ASP A 450 -12.23 -10.54 19.77
CA ASP A 450 -11.31 -10.10 20.82
C ASP A 450 -11.42 -8.58 21.10
N ALA A 451 -12.55 -7.95 20.74
CA ALA A 451 -12.80 -6.51 20.65
C ALA A 451 -12.41 -5.64 21.86
N LYS A 452 -12.16 -6.24 23.03
CA LYS A 452 -11.67 -5.49 24.21
C LYS A 452 -10.23 -4.99 24.06
N ALA A 453 -9.46 -5.55 23.12
CA ALA A 453 -8.05 -5.26 22.97
C ALA A 453 -7.73 -4.13 21.98
N ASP A 454 -8.72 -3.66 21.21
CA ASP A 454 -8.54 -2.75 20.06
C ASP A 454 -7.23 -3.03 19.32
N PRO A 455 -7.13 -4.13 18.52
CA PRO A 455 -5.89 -4.56 17.90
C PRO A 455 -5.05 -3.47 17.20
N PRO A 456 -5.66 -2.44 16.56
CA PRO A 456 -4.95 -1.24 16.08
C PRO A 456 -4.16 -0.43 17.11
N ARG A 457 -4.47 -0.54 18.42
CA ARG A 457 -3.77 0.13 19.53
C ARG A 457 -2.67 -0.70 20.18
N LEU A 458 -2.45 -1.93 19.74
CA LEU A 458 -1.35 -2.76 20.24
C LEU A 458 -0.01 -2.21 19.75
N ILE A 459 0.91 -1.99 20.69
CA ILE A 459 2.30 -1.71 20.35
C ILE A 459 2.93 -3.03 19.91
N ARG A 460 3.53 -3.07 18.73
CA ARG A 460 4.27 -4.23 18.21
C ARG A 460 5.77 -3.94 18.18
N ARG A 461 6.56 -4.89 18.67
CA ARG A 461 8.03 -4.86 18.58
C ARG A 461 8.59 -6.22 18.14
N VAL A 462 9.35 -6.23 17.06
CA VAL A 462 10.06 -7.40 16.53
C VAL A 462 11.49 -7.38 17.04
N VAL A 463 11.86 -8.41 17.79
CA VAL A 463 13.21 -8.58 18.32
C VAL A 463 13.89 -9.74 17.60
N PRO A 464 14.81 -9.47 16.65
CA PRO A 464 15.58 -10.53 16.00
C PRO A 464 16.63 -11.11 16.96
N VAL A 465 16.80 -12.42 16.90
CA VAL A 465 17.81 -13.19 17.61
C VAL A 465 18.54 -14.04 16.58
N THR A 466 19.76 -13.65 16.22
CA THR A 466 20.60 -14.41 15.28
C THR A 466 21.41 -15.44 16.05
N VAL A 467 21.09 -16.71 15.86
CA VAL A 467 21.72 -17.86 16.49
C VAL A 467 22.86 -18.36 15.61
N GLN A 468 24.08 -18.25 16.11
CA GLN A 468 25.30 -18.82 15.51
C GLN A 468 25.47 -20.26 15.99
N LYS A 469 25.79 -21.19 15.07
CA LYS A 469 26.03 -22.59 15.42
C LYS A 469 27.18 -22.81 16.39
#